data_AF-A0AA88J2T2-F1
#
_entry.id   AF-A0AA88J2T2-F1
#
_cell.length_a   1.000
_cell.length_b   1.000
_cell.length_c   1.000
_cell.angle_alpha   90.00
_cell.angle_beta   90.00
_cell.angle_gamma   90.00
#
_symmetry.space_group_name_H-M   'P 1'
#
loop_
_entity.id
_entity.type
_entity.pdbx_description
1 polymer ?
#
loop_
_entity_poly.entity_id
_entity_poly.type
_entity_poly.pdbx_seq_one_letter_code
_entity_poly.pdbx_strand_id
1 'polypeptide(L)'
;MGRKNIAWILCLLLVLLGVAETTDPWTDFTENIPGKLVFYQMEGNTAYIRDTGELASDVQTETVFELFEHHNYSTADFTYTWDLGNGKVINGTEPVVRYHYPQSGNYTLCLKVGVNKTTFAPSIAGFYSTNVQVLDAIKEIRLKDPSYYGVSQNTTLAFYVDGSPPMWVCWRFLPNCMEDVTGGCTLTMLYENTLRLNHNFTEAGVHCLDVSIRNDISQLQSSFSLYVKGNHTYLVYILSSAAVFVTTFIAAIACSRRRRRRSQIAASGNGVFLERRDTEPLLVQYGTQYSS
;
A
#
# COMPACT_ATOMS: atom_id res chain seq x y z
N MET A 1 -34.08 -19.68 -37.75
CA MET A 1 -32.88 -19.02 -37.15
C MET A 1 -33.21 -17.56 -36.90
N GLY A 2 -33.26 -17.13 -35.64
CA GLY A 2 -33.98 -15.92 -35.21
C GLY A 2 -33.17 -14.63 -35.21
N ARG A 3 -33.88 -13.51 -35.45
CA ARG A 3 -33.43 -12.10 -35.33
C ARG A 3 -32.64 -11.76 -34.06
N LYS A 4 -32.74 -12.57 -32.99
CA LYS A 4 -31.95 -12.44 -31.75
C LYS A 4 -30.45 -12.61 -31.98
N ASN A 5 -30.05 -13.46 -32.94
CA ASN A 5 -28.63 -13.71 -33.22
C ASN A 5 -27.98 -12.58 -34.04
N ILE A 6 -28.76 -11.76 -34.74
CA ILE A 6 -28.23 -10.72 -35.63
C ILE A 6 -27.65 -9.56 -34.80
N ALA A 7 -28.27 -9.20 -33.68
CA ALA A 7 -27.75 -8.18 -32.77
C ALA A 7 -26.42 -8.60 -32.12
N TRP A 8 -26.31 -9.88 -31.74
CA TRP A 8 -25.08 -10.48 -31.22
C TRP A 8 -23.96 -10.45 -32.26
N ILE A 9 -24.27 -10.81 -33.50
CA ILE A 9 -23.32 -10.79 -34.62
C ILE A 9 -22.87 -9.36 -34.94
N LEU A 10 -23.74 -8.35 -34.86
CA LEU A 10 -23.39 -6.96 -35.12
C LEU A 10 -22.48 -6.34 -34.03
N CYS A 11 -22.72 -6.59 -32.73
CA CYS A 11 -21.77 -6.15 -31.69
C CYS A 11 -20.42 -6.87 -31.84
N LEU A 12 -20.41 -8.18 -32.12
CA LEU A 12 -19.16 -8.92 -32.41
C LEU A 12 -18.43 -8.41 -33.67
N LEU A 13 -19.17 -7.99 -34.71
CA LEU A 13 -18.59 -7.39 -35.91
C LEU A 13 -18.00 -6.00 -35.67
N LEU A 14 -18.64 -5.18 -34.84
CA LEU A 14 -18.10 -3.88 -34.41
C LEU A 14 -16.80 -4.05 -33.61
N VAL A 15 -16.66 -5.12 -32.84
CA VAL A 15 -15.44 -5.50 -32.11
C VAL A 15 -14.32 -5.98 -33.04
N LEU A 16 -14.64 -6.76 -34.08
CA LEU A 16 -13.66 -7.24 -35.08
C LEU A 16 -13.09 -6.12 -35.96
N LEU A 17 -13.83 -5.03 -36.13
CA LEU A 17 -13.41 -3.90 -36.95
C LEU A 17 -12.47 -2.92 -36.26
N GLY A 18 -12.17 -3.11 -34.95
CA GLY A 18 -11.12 -2.34 -34.26
C GLY A 18 -11.19 -0.84 -34.53
N VAL A 19 -12.40 -0.26 -34.54
CA VAL A 19 -12.59 1.16 -34.85
C VAL A 19 -12.10 1.97 -33.65
N ALA A 20 -10.80 2.23 -33.65
CA ALA A 20 -10.25 3.44 -33.06
C ALA A 20 -10.99 4.63 -33.70
N GLU A 21 -11.30 5.64 -32.89
CA GLU A 21 -11.83 6.91 -33.37
C GLU A 21 -10.88 7.48 -34.43
N THR A 22 -11.19 7.24 -35.70
CA THR A 22 -10.64 7.98 -36.82
C THR A 22 -11.82 8.63 -37.51
N THR A 23 -11.89 9.96 -37.38
CA THR A 23 -12.75 10.84 -38.17
C THR A 23 -12.46 10.62 -39.65
N ASP A 24 -13.31 9.84 -40.33
CA ASP A 24 -13.39 9.84 -41.78
C ASP A 24 -14.85 10.10 -42.20
N PRO A 25 -15.09 11.08 -43.09
CA PRO A 25 -16.43 11.39 -43.57
C PRO A 25 -16.85 10.33 -44.60
N TRP A 26 -18.14 9.99 -44.63
CA TRP A 26 -18.80 9.02 -45.52
C TRP A 26 -18.93 7.58 -45.00
N THR A 27 -19.68 7.42 -43.91
CA THR A 27 -20.68 6.33 -43.78
C THR A 27 -21.97 6.90 -43.18
N ASP A 28 -22.75 7.55 -44.04
CA ASP A 28 -24.15 7.88 -43.77
C ASP A 28 -24.97 6.59 -43.89
N PHE A 29 -25.51 6.09 -42.78
CA PHE A 29 -26.81 5.41 -42.62
C PHE A 29 -26.93 4.81 -41.21
N THR A 30 -27.02 5.67 -40.20
CA THR A 30 -27.91 5.57 -39.02
C THR A 30 -27.63 6.81 -38.18
N GLU A 31 -28.54 7.79 -38.16
CA GLU A 31 -28.56 8.76 -37.08
C GLU A 31 -28.76 7.99 -35.77
N ASN A 32 -27.67 7.70 -35.06
CA ASN A 32 -27.76 7.16 -33.71
C ASN A 32 -28.49 8.20 -32.86
N ILE A 33 -29.54 7.76 -32.17
CA ILE A 33 -30.32 8.58 -31.23
C ILE A 33 -29.33 9.17 -30.22
N PRO A 34 -29.08 10.48 -30.19
CA PRO A 34 -27.94 11.04 -29.45
C PRO A 34 -28.10 10.86 -27.94
N GLY A 35 -27.04 10.42 -27.27
CA GLY A 35 -27.02 10.21 -25.83
C GLY A 35 -25.69 9.64 -25.35
N LYS A 36 -25.61 9.37 -24.05
CA LYS A 36 -24.43 8.78 -23.40
C LYS A 36 -24.83 7.79 -22.30
N LEU A 37 -23.92 6.88 -21.98
CA LEU A 37 -24.04 5.97 -20.85
C LEU A 37 -23.40 6.57 -19.62
N VAL A 38 -24.08 6.46 -18.47
CA VAL A 38 -23.58 6.89 -17.17
C VAL A 38 -23.77 5.77 -16.16
N PHE A 39 -22.80 5.59 -15.27
CA PHE A 39 -22.77 4.52 -14.30
C PHE A 39 -22.77 5.09 -12.88
N TYR A 40 -23.68 4.61 -12.04
CA TYR A 40 -23.78 4.99 -10.64
C TYR A 40 -23.58 3.77 -9.75
N GLN A 41 -22.71 3.88 -8.74
CA GLN A 41 -22.54 2.87 -7.68
C GLN A 41 -22.65 3.50 -6.31
N MET A 42 -23.29 2.80 -5.38
CA MET A 42 -23.46 3.25 -4.00
C MET A 42 -22.40 2.63 -3.09
N GLU A 43 -21.77 3.44 -2.25
CA GLU A 43 -20.94 2.98 -1.13
C GLU A 43 -21.48 3.62 0.15
N GLY A 44 -22.23 2.85 0.95
CA GLY A 44 -23.00 3.41 2.06
C GLY A 44 -24.08 4.40 1.55
N ASN A 45 -23.97 5.66 1.97
CA ASN A 45 -24.92 6.72 1.58
C ASN A 45 -24.41 7.60 0.42
N THR A 46 -23.20 7.37 -0.08
CA THR A 46 -22.61 8.17 -1.14
C THR A 46 -22.76 7.47 -2.50
N ALA A 47 -23.26 8.23 -3.48
CA ALA A 47 -23.37 7.80 -4.87
C ALA A 47 -22.12 8.24 -5.64
N TYR A 48 -21.43 7.29 -6.26
CA TYR A 48 -20.26 7.52 -7.09
C TYR A 48 -20.64 7.40 -8.56
N ILE A 49 -20.28 8.42 -9.33
CA ILE A 49 -20.35 8.38 -10.79
C ILE A 49 -19.07 7.71 -11.29
N ARG A 50 -19.22 6.67 -12.11
CA ARG A 50 -18.12 5.87 -12.68
C ARG A 50 -18.00 6.14 -14.18
N ASP A 51 -17.73 7.38 -14.54
CA ASP A 51 -17.62 7.83 -15.93
C ASP A 51 -16.38 7.28 -16.66
N THR A 52 -15.34 6.92 -15.91
CA THR A 52 -14.11 6.29 -16.41
C THR A 52 -14.24 4.80 -16.72
N GLY A 53 -15.34 4.15 -16.30
CA GLY A 53 -15.66 2.76 -16.65
C GLY A 53 -15.17 1.70 -15.65
N GLU A 54 -14.51 2.08 -14.55
CA GLU A 54 -14.17 1.17 -13.46
C GLU A 54 -15.35 0.99 -12.49
N LEU A 55 -15.81 -0.25 -12.33
CA LEU A 55 -16.91 -0.61 -11.43
C LEU A 55 -16.45 -1.56 -10.33
N ALA A 56 -17.06 -1.47 -9.15
CA ALA A 56 -16.88 -2.48 -8.11
C ALA A 56 -17.70 -3.75 -8.38
N SER A 57 -17.06 -4.91 -8.23
CA SER A 57 -17.73 -6.21 -8.20
C SER A 57 -18.63 -6.33 -6.98
N ASP A 58 -19.69 -7.14 -7.10
CA ASP A 58 -20.71 -7.38 -6.06
C ASP A 58 -21.43 -6.13 -5.53
N VAL A 59 -21.22 -4.96 -6.16
CA VAL A 59 -21.92 -3.71 -5.86
C VAL A 59 -22.98 -3.49 -6.92
N GLN A 60 -24.19 -3.07 -6.50
CA GLN A 60 -25.25 -2.72 -7.43
C GLN A 60 -24.85 -1.47 -8.22
N THR A 61 -24.77 -1.62 -9.53
CA THR A 61 -24.58 -0.53 -10.50
C THR A 61 -25.90 -0.19 -11.14
N GLU A 62 -26.24 1.09 -11.14
CA GLU A 62 -27.31 1.66 -11.94
C GLU A 62 -26.69 2.28 -13.19
N THR A 63 -26.91 1.65 -14.34
CA THR A 63 -26.46 2.15 -15.65
C THR A 63 -27.62 2.86 -16.31
N VAL A 64 -27.42 4.14 -16.62
CA VAL A 64 -28.44 5.02 -17.19
C VAL A 64 -28.00 5.45 -18.59
N PHE A 65 -28.92 5.40 -19.55
CA PHE A 65 -28.76 6.04 -20.84
C PHE A 65 -29.39 7.43 -20.80
N GLU A 66 -28.54 8.46 -20.81
CA GLU A 66 -28.97 9.84 -20.86
C GLU A 66 -29.15 10.26 -22.32
N LEU A 67 -30.40 10.45 -22.75
CA LEU A 67 -30.70 11.04 -24.05
C LEU A 67 -30.29 12.50 -24.08
N PHE A 68 -29.61 12.91 -25.15
CA PHE A 68 -29.44 14.33 -25.44
C PHE A 68 -30.74 14.85 -26.04
N GLU A 69 -31.45 15.69 -25.28
CA GLU A 69 -32.80 16.11 -25.65
C GLU A 69 -32.83 16.78 -27.03
N HIS A 70 -33.64 16.21 -27.93
CA HIS A 70 -33.99 16.80 -29.21
C HIS A 70 -35.51 16.76 -29.36
N HIS A 71 -36.11 17.85 -29.84
CA HIS A 71 -37.58 18.06 -29.88
C HIS A 71 -38.36 16.99 -30.67
N ASN A 72 -37.69 16.13 -31.45
CA ASN A 72 -38.31 15.08 -32.27
C ASN A 72 -38.68 13.79 -31.52
N TYR A 73 -38.35 13.64 -30.23
CA TYR A 73 -38.48 12.37 -29.50
C TYR A 73 -39.42 12.40 -28.28
N SER A 74 -40.08 13.53 -28.00
CA SER A 74 -40.91 13.70 -26.80
C SER A 74 -42.15 12.81 -26.73
N THR A 75 -42.60 12.24 -27.86
CA THR A 75 -43.75 11.31 -27.95
C THR A 75 -43.36 9.93 -28.47
N ALA A 76 -42.07 9.59 -28.44
CA ALA A 76 -41.56 8.36 -29.02
C ALA A 76 -41.56 7.20 -28.01
N ASP A 77 -42.03 6.02 -28.43
CA ASP A 77 -41.94 4.80 -27.62
C ASP A 77 -40.55 4.17 -27.77
N PHE A 78 -39.76 4.24 -26.69
CA PHE A 78 -38.43 3.67 -26.64
C PHE A 78 -38.41 2.24 -26.12
N THR A 79 -37.48 1.46 -26.66
CA THR A 79 -37.14 0.11 -26.20
C THR A 79 -35.63 0.02 -26.02
N TYR A 80 -35.21 -0.64 -24.95
CA TYR A 80 -33.81 -0.76 -24.57
C TYR A 80 -33.46 -2.24 -24.45
N THR A 81 -32.38 -2.65 -25.11
CA THR A 81 -31.77 -3.97 -24.97
C THR A 81 -30.35 -3.80 -24.47
N TRP A 82 -30.14 -4.16 -23.21
CA TRP A 82 -28.87 -4.11 -22.50
C TRP A 82 -28.19 -5.48 -22.59
N ASP A 83 -27.04 -5.57 -23.23
CA ASP A 83 -26.12 -6.70 -23.13
C ASP A 83 -24.96 -6.29 -22.24
N LEU A 84 -24.82 -6.97 -21.11
CA LEU A 84 -23.86 -6.60 -20.06
C LEU A 84 -22.44 -7.15 -20.31
N GLY A 85 -22.22 -7.85 -21.42
CA GLY A 85 -20.90 -8.38 -21.80
C GLY A 85 -20.50 -9.67 -21.08
N ASN A 86 -21.29 -10.11 -20.09
CA ASN A 86 -21.10 -11.38 -19.36
C ASN A 86 -22.08 -12.48 -19.82
N GLY A 87 -22.69 -12.31 -20.99
CA GLY A 87 -23.73 -13.19 -21.53
C GLY A 87 -25.14 -12.92 -21.00
N LYS A 88 -25.32 -11.96 -20.07
CA LYS A 88 -26.64 -11.54 -19.61
C LYS A 88 -27.19 -10.41 -20.47
N VAL A 89 -28.40 -10.62 -20.98
CA VAL A 89 -29.16 -9.64 -21.77
C VAL A 89 -30.46 -9.29 -21.08
N ILE A 90 -30.75 -7.99 -20.95
CA ILE A 90 -31.94 -7.44 -20.29
C ILE A 90 -32.68 -6.55 -21.30
N ASN A 91 -33.97 -6.78 -21.48
CA ASN A 91 -34.82 -5.96 -22.35
C ASN A 91 -35.83 -5.19 -21.50
N GLY A 92 -36.10 -3.94 -21.86
CA GLY A 92 -37.06 -3.10 -21.15
C GLY A 92 -37.47 -1.86 -21.93
N THR A 93 -38.31 -1.05 -21.32
CA THR A 93 -38.74 0.27 -21.82
C THR A 93 -38.13 1.42 -21.01
N GLU A 94 -37.42 1.10 -19.94
CA GLU A 94 -36.74 2.08 -19.10
C GLU A 94 -35.32 2.34 -19.63
N PRO A 95 -34.84 3.60 -19.63
CA PRO A 95 -33.48 3.96 -20.00
C PRO A 95 -32.46 3.62 -18.91
N VAL A 96 -32.80 2.75 -17.96
CA VAL A 96 -31.97 2.38 -16.83
C VAL A 96 -31.96 0.87 -16.64
N VAL A 97 -30.80 0.34 -16.27
CA VAL A 97 -30.63 -1.06 -15.84
C VAL A 97 -29.87 -1.12 -14.53
N ARG A 98 -30.35 -1.95 -13.60
CA ARG A 98 -29.72 -2.16 -12.30
C ARG A 98 -29.14 -3.56 -12.26
N TYR A 99 -27.83 -3.68 -12.08
CA TYR A 99 -27.12 -4.95 -12.10
C TYR A 99 -25.85 -4.91 -11.24
N HIS A 100 -25.45 -6.05 -10.69
CA HIS A 100 -24.14 -6.22 -10.03
C HIS A 100 -23.33 -7.25 -10.80
N TYR A 101 -22.06 -6.96 -11.08
CA TYR A 101 -21.14 -7.92 -11.67
C TYR A 101 -20.55 -8.79 -10.57
N PRO A 102 -20.71 -10.13 -10.61
CA PRO A 102 -20.28 -11.01 -9.52
C PRO A 102 -18.77 -11.31 -9.53
N GLN A 103 -18.07 -10.98 -10.62
CA GLN A 103 -16.65 -11.26 -10.78
C GLN A 103 -15.95 -10.06 -11.40
N SER A 104 -14.76 -9.75 -10.90
CA SER A 104 -13.85 -8.82 -11.55
C SER A 104 -13.45 -9.31 -12.93
N GLY A 105 -13.19 -8.37 -13.83
CA GLY A 105 -12.87 -8.65 -15.22
C GLY A 105 -13.22 -7.51 -16.15
N ASN A 106 -12.84 -7.66 -17.41
CA ASN A 106 -13.16 -6.71 -18.45
C ASN A 106 -14.41 -7.18 -19.21
N TYR A 107 -15.39 -6.30 -19.29
CA TYR A 107 -16.66 -6.56 -19.97
C TYR A 107 -16.90 -5.50 -21.04
N THR A 108 -17.57 -5.89 -22.13
CA THR A 108 -18.03 -4.96 -23.16
C THR A 108 -19.55 -4.85 -23.05
N LEU A 109 -20.04 -3.74 -22.52
CA LEU A 109 -21.46 -3.47 -22.42
C LEU A 109 -21.96 -2.90 -23.75
N CYS A 110 -22.96 -3.56 -24.35
CA CYS A 110 -23.66 -3.09 -25.53
C CYS A 110 -25.09 -2.65 -25.15
N LEU A 111 -25.51 -1.46 -25.58
CA LEU A 111 -26.90 -1.01 -25.50
C LEU A 111 -27.46 -0.80 -26.91
N LYS A 112 -28.62 -1.40 -27.18
CA LYS A 112 -29.44 -1.08 -28.34
C LYS A 112 -30.67 -0.29 -27.90
N VAL A 113 -30.85 0.89 -28.48
CA VAL A 113 -32.02 1.76 -28.27
C VAL A 113 -32.88 1.70 -29.52
N GLY A 114 -34.12 1.23 -29.42
CA GLY A 114 -35.07 1.20 -30.54
C GLY A 114 -36.21 2.18 -30.34
N VAL A 115 -36.61 2.89 -31.40
CA VAL A 115 -37.79 3.76 -31.41
C VAL A 115 -38.90 3.12 -32.23
N ASN A 116 -40.08 2.95 -31.63
CA ASN A 116 -41.28 2.57 -32.36
C ASN A 116 -42.06 3.84 -32.75
N LYS A 117 -41.90 4.30 -34.00
CA LYS A 117 -42.73 5.40 -34.52
C LYS A 117 -44.06 4.82 -35.00
N THR A 118 -45.17 5.36 -34.48
CA THR A 118 -46.50 5.06 -35.04
C THR A 118 -46.57 5.64 -36.45
N THR A 119 -46.78 4.74 -37.42
CA THR A 119 -47.12 4.97 -38.84
C THR A 119 -46.00 5.42 -39.80
N PHE A 120 -45.59 4.48 -40.66
CA PHE A 120 -44.84 4.61 -41.93
C PHE A 120 -43.35 5.01 -41.93
N ALA A 121 -42.72 5.26 -40.78
CA ALA A 121 -41.26 5.43 -40.71
C ALA A 121 -40.54 4.12 -40.35
N PRO A 122 -39.34 3.83 -40.90
CA PRO A 122 -38.53 2.70 -40.43
C PRO A 122 -38.18 2.89 -38.95
N SER A 123 -38.15 1.78 -38.20
CA SER A 123 -37.71 1.77 -36.80
C SER A 123 -36.25 2.27 -36.73
N ILE A 124 -36.03 3.39 -36.06
CA ILE A 124 -34.69 3.93 -35.80
C ILE A 124 -34.09 3.14 -34.65
N ALA A 125 -32.84 2.70 -34.81
CA ALA A 125 -32.09 2.03 -33.76
C ALA A 125 -30.75 2.74 -33.53
N GLY A 126 -30.48 3.11 -32.28
CA GLY A 126 -29.17 3.54 -31.81
C GLY A 126 -28.42 2.37 -31.19
N PHE A 127 -27.11 2.30 -31.42
CA PHE A 127 -26.23 1.30 -30.81
C PHE A 127 -25.08 1.97 -30.06
N TYR A 128 -24.87 1.51 -28.84
CA TYR A 128 -23.87 2.01 -27.90
C TYR A 128 -23.01 0.86 -27.42
N SER A 129 -21.71 1.10 -27.28
CA SER A 129 -20.77 0.13 -26.75
C SER A 129 -19.79 0.84 -25.84
N THR A 130 -19.51 0.27 -24.68
CA THR A 130 -18.47 0.76 -23.78
C THR A 130 -17.77 -0.39 -23.07
N ASN A 131 -16.48 -0.24 -22.83
CA ASN A 131 -15.70 -1.19 -22.05
C ASN A 131 -15.80 -0.82 -20.57
N VAL A 132 -16.03 -1.82 -19.75
CA VAL A 132 -16.21 -1.70 -18.31
C VAL A 132 -15.21 -2.60 -17.62
N GLN A 133 -14.39 -2.01 -16.76
CA GLN A 133 -13.41 -2.74 -15.96
C GLN A 133 -13.99 -2.96 -14.57
N VAL A 134 -14.42 -4.18 -14.28
CA VAL A 134 -14.93 -4.54 -12.96
C VAL A 134 -13.77 -4.97 -12.09
N LEU A 135 -13.64 -4.35 -10.92
CA LEU A 135 -12.57 -4.53 -9.95
C LEU A 135 -13.14 -5.09 -8.64
N ASP A 136 -12.36 -5.92 -7.96
CA ASP A 136 -12.66 -6.35 -6.60
C ASP A 136 -12.24 -5.25 -5.61
N ALA A 137 -13.16 -4.91 -4.70
CA ALA A 137 -12.91 -3.94 -3.64
C ALA A 137 -11.92 -4.50 -2.62
N ILE A 138 -11.10 -3.61 -2.06
CA ILE A 138 -10.20 -3.91 -0.95
C ILE A 138 -11.06 -3.98 0.32
N LYS A 139 -11.14 -5.17 0.94
CA LYS A 139 -11.96 -5.42 2.14
C LYS A 139 -11.07 -5.76 3.35
N GLU A 140 -9.89 -6.33 3.14
CA GLU A 140 -9.01 -6.77 4.23
C GLU A 140 -7.52 -6.65 3.90
N ILE A 141 -6.73 -6.23 4.90
CA ILE A 141 -5.28 -6.31 4.90
C ILE A 141 -4.87 -7.32 5.98
N ARG A 142 -4.24 -8.42 5.58
CA ARG A 142 -3.79 -9.48 6.48
C ARG A 142 -2.29 -9.50 6.61
N LEU A 143 -1.80 -9.35 7.83
CA LEU A 143 -0.39 -9.46 8.14
C LEU A 143 0.01 -10.93 8.32
N LYS A 144 0.99 -11.37 7.54
CA LYS A 144 1.57 -12.71 7.60
C LYS A 144 2.79 -12.68 8.52
N ASP A 145 2.54 -12.42 9.80
CA ASP A 145 3.58 -12.23 10.82
C ASP A 145 4.28 -13.54 11.23
N PRO A 146 5.58 -13.50 11.55
CA PRO A 146 6.19 -14.39 12.54
C PRO A 146 5.80 -13.96 13.97
N SER A 147 5.94 -14.86 14.95
CA SER A 147 5.47 -14.62 16.33
C SER A 147 6.15 -13.46 17.09
N TYR A 148 7.31 -12.98 16.63
CA TYR A 148 8.04 -11.84 17.23
C TYR A 148 9.13 -11.31 16.30
N TYR A 149 9.55 -10.06 16.53
CA TYR A 149 10.62 -9.38 15.80
C TYR A 149 11.83 -9.07 16.68
N GLY A 150 13.04 -9.05 16.12
CA GLY A 150 14.28 -8.76 16.86
C GLY A 150 14.84 -7.37 16.56
N VAL A 151 15.40 -6.72 17.58
CA VAL A 151 16.15 -5.45 17.41
C VAL A 151 17.40 -5.67 16.58
N SER A 152 17.73 -4.73 15.68
CA SER A 152 18.92 -4.74 14.82
C SER A 152 18.99 -5.95 13.87
N GLN A 153 17.83 -6.51 13.51
CA GLN A 153 17.71 -7.58 12.53
C GLN A 153 17.03 -7.06 11.26
N ASN A 154 17.55 -7.45 10.10
CA ASN A 154 16.88 -7.16 8.83
C ASN A 154 15.59 -8.00 8.74
N THR A 155 14.45 -7.33 8.91
CA THR A 155 13.14 -7.97 8.99
C THR A 155 12.35 -7.65 7.73
N THR A 156 11.79 -8.69 7.11
CA THR A 156 10.85 -8.54 5.99
C THR A 156 9.44 -8.89 6.47
N LEU A 157 8.56 -7.89 6.50
CA LEU A 157 7.14 -8.08 6.77
C LEU A 157 6.40 -8.36 5.46
N ALA A 158 5.44 -9.27 5.49
CA ALA A 158 4.61 -9.62 4.34
C ALA A 158 3.13 -9.45 4.66
N PHE A 159 2.42 -8.69 3.84
CA PHE A 159 0.98 -8.45 3.97
C PHE A 159 0.27 -8.97 2.74
N TYR A 160 -0.80 -9.74 2.96
CA TYR A 160 -1.74 -10.07 1.90
C TYR A 160 -2.84 -9.02 1.86
N VAL A 161 -3.15 -8.56 0.66
CA VAL A 161 -4.19 -7.56 0.40
C VAL A 161 -5.16 -8.15 -0.61
N ASP A 162 -6.45 -8.10 -0.32
CA ASP A 162 -7.48 -8.46 -1.29
C ASP A 162 -7.81 -7.28 -2.22
N GLY A 163 -8.62 -7.54 -3.24
CA GLY A 163 -8.95 -6.56 -4.27
C GLY A 163 -8.08 -6.64 -5.51
N SER A 164 -8.46 -5.86 -6.52
CA SER A 164 -7.80 -5.86 -7.83
C SER A 164 -6.61 -4.90 -7.89
N PRO A 165 -5.42 -5.37 -8.32
CA PRO A 165 -4.28 -4.51 -8.62
C PRO A 165 -4.48 -3.74 -9.95
N PRO A 166 -3.73 -2.64 -10.16
CA PRO A 166 -2.73 -2.07 -9.27
C PRO A 166 -3.34 -1.29 -8.09
N MET A 167 -2.66 -1.33 -6.94
CA MET A 167 -3.08 -0.62 -5.72
C MET A 167 -2.02 0.40 -5.28
N TRP A 168 -2.47 1.58 -4.88
CA TRP A 168 -1.63 2.60 -4.24
C TRP A 168 -1.55 2.33 -2.75
N VAL A 169 -0.34 2.07 -2.25
CA VAL A 169 -0.05 1.84 -0.83
C VAL A 169 0.69 3.03 -0.26
N CYS A 170 0.22 3.53 0.88
CA CYS A 170 0.82 4.57 1.70
C CYS A 170 1.08 3.96 3.08
N TRP A 171 2.35 3.81 3.47
CA TRP A 171 2.69 3.13 4.73
C TRP A 171 3.74 3.88 5.54
N ARG A 172 3.72 3.69 6.87
CA ARG A 172 4.72 4.29 7.79
C ARG A 172 4.84 3.48 9.10
N PHE A 173 6.05 3.39 9.63
CA PHE A 173 6.29 2.86 10.97
C PHE A 173 6.26 3.98 12.00
N LEU A 174 5.54 3.75 13.10
CA LEU A 174 5.41 4.66 14.23
C LEU A 174 6.07 4.05 15.47
N PRO A 175 7.15 4.67 15.99
CA PRO A 175 7.79 4.20 17.21
C PRO A 175 6.86 4.42 18.40
N ASN A 176 6.70 3.41 19.25
CA ASN A 176 5.79 3.44 20.41
C ASN A 176 4.34 3.82 20.04
N CYS A 177 3.95 3.63 18.78
CA CYS A 177 2.63 4.02 18.26
C CYS A 177 2.28 5.51 18.47
N MET A 178 3.29 6.39 18.53
CA MET A 178 3.08 7.84 18.60
C MET A 178 3.00 8.45 17.20
N GLU A 179 2.05 9.36 16.99
CA GLU A 179 1.90 10.07 15.72
C GLU A 179 3.07 11.04 15.49
N ASP A 180 3.60 11.04 14.27
CA ASP A 180 4.61 12.00 13.83
C ASP A 180 3.95 13.28 13.31
N VAL A 181 4.24 14.42 13.95
CA VAL A 181 3.69 15.74 13.62
C VAL A 181 4.27 16.31 12.32
N THR A 182 5.39 15.76 11.84
CA THR A 182 6.07 16.17 10.61
C THR A 182 5.55 15.44 9.34
N GLY A 183 4.50 14.62 9.49
CA GLY A 183 4.34 13.35 8.80
C GLY A 183 3.94 13.33 7.31
N GLY A 184 4.62 12.44 6.58
CA GLY A 184 4.18 11.82 5.33
C GLY A 184 4.26 10.29 5.43
N CYS A 185 3.87 9.57 4.37
CA CYS A 185 4.03 8.12 4.28
C CYS A 185 4.92 7.76 3.08
N THR A 186 5.43 6.53 3.07
CA THR A 186 6.09 5.99 1.88
C THR A 186 5.02 5.49 0.91
N LEU A 187 5.04 6.02 -0.31
CA LEU A 187 4.14 5.60 -1.39
C LEU A 187 4.76 4.46 -2.20
N THR A 188 3.96 3.44 -2.52
CA THR A 188 4.40 2.29 -3.31
C THR A 188 3.24 1.75 -4.14
N MET A 189 3.50 1.39 -5.39
CA MET A 189 2.54 0.69 -6.25
C MET A 189 2.63 -0.81 -6.03
N LEU A 190 1.49 -1.44 -5.80
CA LEU A 190 1.37 -2.87 -5.60
C LEU A 190 0.64 -3.49 -6.81
N TYR A 191 1.37 -4.27 -7.61
CA TYR A 191 0.86 -4.95 -8.81
C TYR A 191 0.35 -6.37 -8.56
N GLU A 192 0.58 -6.89 -7.36
CA GLU A 192 0.15 -8.20 -6.92
C GLU A 192 -0.72 -8.05 -5.65
N ASN A 193 -0.96 -9.15 -4.93
CA ASN A 193 -1.73 -9.14 -3.69
C ASN A 193 -0.84 -9.26 -2.45
N THR A 194 0.49 -9.16 -2.59
CA THR A 194 1.43 -9.27 -1.46
C THR A 194 2.36 -8.06 -1.38
N LEU A 195 2.21 -7.25 -0.34
CA LEU A 195 3.14 -6.18 -0.02
C LEU A 195 4.27 -6.72 0.85
N ARG A 196 5.52 -6.44 0.47
CA ARG A 196 6.71 -6.77 1.25
C ARG A 196 7.43 -5.50 1.70
N LEU A 197 7.63 -5.36 3.01
CA LEU A 197 8.29 -4.21 3.61
C LEU A 197 9.54 -4.67 4.35
N ASN A 198 10.68 -4.06 4.04
CA ASN A 198 11.91 -4.29 4.79
C ASN A 198 12.07 -3.19 5.84
N HIS A 199 12.31 -3.59 7.08
CA HIS A 199 12.52 -2.65 8.18
C HIS A 199 13.54 -3.20 9.18
N ASN A 200 14.26 -2.30 9.84
CA ASN A 200 15.21 -2.63 10.89
C ASN A 200 14.85 -1.86 12.17
N PHE A 201 14.27 -2.55 13.14
CA PHE A 201 13.87 -1.96 14.40
C PHE A 201 15.09 -1.67 15.28
N THR A 202 15.21 -0.44 15.75
CA THR A 202 16.31 0.00 16.63
C THR A 202 15.99 -0.11 18.11
N GLU A 203 14.71 -0.14 18.47
CA GLU A 203 14.21 -0.15 19.84
C GLU A 203 13.28 -1.33 20.11
N ALA A 204 13.38 -1.90 21.30
CA ALA A 204 12.44 -2.92 21.78
C ALA A 204 11.14 -2.28 22.26
N GLY A 205 10.02 -2.99 22.13
CA GLY A 205 8.70 -2.49 22.52
C GLY A 205 7.65 -2.71 21.45
N VAL A 206 6.53 -2.00 21.58
CA VAL A 206 5.44 -2.02 20.61
C VAL A 206 5.67 -0.91 19.59
N HIS A 207 5.67 -1.28 18.32
CA HIS A 207 5.69 -0.34 17.20
C HIS A 207 4.39 -0.48 16.44
N CYS A 208 3.90 0.59 15.81
CA CYS A 208 2.73 0.51 14.95
C CYS A 208 3.14 0.67 13.49
N LEU A 209 2.48 -0.05 12.59
CA LEU A 209 2.58 0.16 11.15
C LEU A 209 1.22 0.61 10.66
N ASP A 210 1.14 1.87 10.25
CA ASP A 210 -0.03 2.38 9.55
C ASP A 210 0.10 2.06 8.06
N VAL A 211 -0.96 1.53 7.48
CA VAL A 211 -1.07 1.23 6.05
C VAL A 211 -2.41 1.75 5.54
N SER A 212 -2.36 2.58 4.50
CA SER A 212 -3.50 3.03 3.72
C SER A 212 -3.34 2.49 2.30
N ILE A 213 -4.31 1.72 1.82
CA ILE A 213 -4.29 1.13 0.48
C ILE A 213 -5.53 1.58 -0.27
N ARG A 214 -5.38 1.91 -1.55
CA ARG A 214 -6.47 2.33 -2.43
C ARG A 214 -6.31 1.70 -3.82
N ASN A 215 -7.43 1.40 -4.47
CA ASN A 215 -7.52 1.21 -5.92
C ASN A 215 -8.56 2.19 -6.51
N ASP A 216 -8.92 2.03 -7.78
CA ASP A 216 -9.83 2.97 -8.45
C ASP A 216 -11.25 2.98 -7.85
N ILE A 217 -11.63 1.90 -7.19
CA ILE A 217 -13.00 1.73 -6.68
C ILE A 217 -13.14 1.83 -5.17
N SER A 218 -12.07 1.61 -4.40
CA SER A 218 -12.14 1.43 -2.94
C SER A 218 -10.86 1.85 -2.23
N GLN A 219 -10.97 2.14 -0.93
CA GLN A 219 -9.85 2.48 -0.06
C GLN A 219 -10.03 1.86 1.33
N LEU A 220 -8.93 1.37 1.90
CA LEU A 220 -8.91 0.80 3.25
C LEU A 220 -7.68 1.30 4.02
N GLN A 221 -7.88 1.61 5.30
CA GLN A 221 -6.80 2.00 6.22
C GLN A 221 -6.79 1.05 7.41
N SER A 222 -5.60 0.64 7.83
CA SER A 222 -5.41 -0.24 8.98
C SER A 222 -4.10 0.11 9.70
N SER A 223 -4.04 -0.19 11.00
CA SER A 223 -2.84 -0.05 11.81
C SER A 223 -2.53 -1.38 12.50
N PHE A 224 -1.30 -1.85 12.36
CA PHE A 224 -0.85 -3.12 12.93
C PHE A 224 0.12 -2.89 14.08
N SER A 225 -0.13 -3.52 15.23
CA SER A 225 0.81 -3.50 16.36
C SER A 225 1.85 -4.60 16.22
N LEU A 226 3.13 -4.23 16.22
CA LEU A 226 4.28 -5.09 16.03
C LEU A 226 5.09 -5.14 17.33
N TYR A 227 5.30 -6.33 17.87
CA TYR A 227 6.07 -6.51 19.10
C TYR A 227 7.53 -6.86 18.79
N VAL A 228 8.44 -5.97 19.19
CA VAL A 228 9.88 -6.10 18.98
C VAL A 228 10.57 -6.47 20.28
N LYS A 229 11.22 -7.63 20.30
CA LYS A 229 11.97 -8.15 21.44
C LYS A 229 13.39 -7.59 21.45
N GLY A 230 13.78 -7.07 22.62
CA GLY A 230 15.15 -6.65 22.87
C GLY A 230 16.14 -7.81 22.89
N ASN A 231 17.38 -7.52 22.48
CA ASN A 231 18.47 -8.48 22.57
C ASN A 231 19.09 -8.46 23.98
N HIS A 232 18.67 -9.37 24.86
CA HIS A 232 19.21 -9.48 26.22
C HIS A 232 20.71 -9.86 26.28
N THR A 233 21.29 -10.29 25.17
CA THR A 233 22.68 -10.77 25.13
C THR A 233 23.67 -9.65 25.47
N TYR A 234 23.39 -8.40 25.09
CA TYR A 234 24.27 -7.26 25.38
C TYR A 234 24.36 -6.94 26.89
N LEU A 235 23.24 -7.06 27.61
CA LEU A 235 23.21 -6.90 29.07
C LEU A 235 24.06 -7.97 29.77
N VAL A 236 24.01 -9.21 29.29
CA VAL A 236 24.86 -10.29 29.82
C VAL A 236 26.35 -9.99 29.57
N TYR A 237 26.72 -9.50 28.39
CA TYR A 237 28.10 -9.11 28.09
C TYR A 237 28.59 -7.93 28.95
N ILE A 238 27.77 -6.91 29.18
CA ILE A 238 28.12 -5.80 30.08
C ILE A 238 28.30 -6.29 31.52
N LEU A 239 27.36 -7.09 32.03
CA LEU A 239 27.45 -7.61 33.39
C LEU A 239 28.67 -8.52 33.58
N SER A 240 28.99 -9.34 32.58
CA SER A 240 30.18 -10.19 32.60
C SER A 240 31.49 -9.40 32.59
N SER A 241 31.59 -8.35 31.77
CA SER A 241 32.80 -7.51 31.71
C SER A 241 32.98 -6.66 32.97
N ALA A 242 31.89 -6.10 33.52
CA ALA A 242 31.90 -5.39 34.79
C ALA A 242 32.36 -6.30 35.95
N ALA A 243 31.92 -7.55 35.99
CA ALA A 243 32.38 -8.51 36.98
C ALA A 243 33.90 -8.76 36.89
N VAL A 244 34.46 -8.86 35.69
CA VAL A 244 35.91 -9.00 35.48
C VAL A 244 36.67 -7.77 35.99
N PHE A 245 36.19 -6.55 35.71
CA PHE A 245 36.83 -5.33 36.24
C PHE A 245 36.74 -5.23 37.76
N VAL A 246 35.62 -5.62 38.36
CA VAL A 246 35.45 -5.62 39.82
C VAL A 246 36.38 -6.64 40.48
N THR A 247 36.48 -7.86 39.94
CA THR A 247 37.37 -8.89 40.49
C THR A 247 38.85 -8.50 40.40
N THR A 248 39.29 -7.91 39.29
CA THR A 248 40.67 -7.43 39.12
C THR A 248 41.00 -6.27 40.06
N PHE A 249 40.06 -5.34 40.28
CA PHE A 249 40.23 -4.23 41.21
C PHE A 249 40.31 -4.71 42.67
N ILE A 250 39.44 -5.64 43.08
CA ILE A 250 39.48 -6.25 44.42
C ILE A 250 40.80 -7.01 44.61
N ALA A 251 41.26 -7.77 43.61
CA ALA A 251 42.54 -8.46 43.67
C ALA A 251 43.73 -7.50 43.78
N ALA A 252 43.72 -6.37 43.07
CA ALA A 252 44.75 -5.34 43.18
C ALA A 252 44.78 -4.68 44.57
N ILE A 253 43.61 -4.42 45.17
CA ILE A 253 43.51 -3.90 46.54
C ILE A 253 44.01 -4.94 47.55
N ALA A 254 43.64 -6.21 47.40
CA ALA A 254 44.11 -7.29 48.26
C ALA A 254 45.64 -7.47 48.16
N CYS A 255 46.19 -7.44 46.93
CA CYS A 255 47.63 -7.53 46.68
C CYS A 255 48.40 -6.32 47.23
N SER A 256 47.90 -5.10 47.05
CA SER A 256 48.53 -3.89 47.60
C SER A 256 48.48 -3.87 49.13
N ARG A 257 47.37 -4.28 49.77
CA ARG A 257 47.29 -4.48 51.22
C ARG A 257 48.26 -5.55 51.72
N ARG A 258 48.38 -6.67 51.00
CA ARG A 258 49.34 -7.75 51.34
C ARG A 258 50.79 -7.28 51.20
N ARG A 259 51.11 -6.50 50.15
CA ARG A 259 52.43 -5.90 49.94
C ARG A 259 52.77 -4.91 51.06
N ARG A 260 51.82 -4.06 51.45
CA ARG A 260 51.98 -3.09 52.55
C ARG A 260 52.20 -3.79 53.91
N ARG A 261 51.47 -4.87 54.20
CA ARG A 261 51.71 -5.73 55.38
C ARG A 261 53.10 -6.37 55.35
N ARG A 262 53.56 -6.85 54.19
CA ARG A 262 54.89 -7.47 54.04
C ARG A 262 56.03 -6.46 54.22
N SER A 263 55.85 -5.23 53.73
CA SER A 263 56.81 -4.13 53.94
C SER A 263 56.91 -3.68 55.40
N GLN A 264 55.82 -3.73 56.17
CA GLN A 264 55.86 -3.44 57.62
C GLN A 264 56.61 -4.52 58.42
N ILE A 265 56.59 -5.79 57.97
CA ILE A 265 57.36 -6.87 58.61
C ILE A 265 58.86 -6.74 58.29
N ALA A 266 59.23 -6.18 57.13
CA ALA A 266 60.64 -6.02 56.72
C ALA A 266 61.34 -4.76 57.27
N ALA A 267 60.60 -3.79 57.83
CA ALA A 267 61.16 -2.56 58.40
C ALA A 267 61.59 -2.69 59.88
N SER A 268 61.66 -3.91 60.42
CA SER A 268 62.11 -4.22 61.78
C SER A 268 63.45 -4.98 61.77
N GLY A 269 64.44 -4.50 61.02
CA GLY A 269 65.77 -5.12 60.93
C GLY A 269 66.89 -4.08 60.70
N ASN A 270 67.61 -3.79 61.79
CA ASN A 270 68.87 -3.05 61.96
C ASN A 270 69.51 -2.37 60.72
N GLY A 271 69.50 -1.03 60.74
CA GLY A 271 70.34 -0.21 59.88
C GLY A 271 71.79 -0.20 60.36
N VAL A 272 72.72 -0.55 59.46
CA VAL A 272 74.16 -0.27 59.62
C VAL A 272 74.47 1.00 58.83
N PHE A 273 74.96 1.98 59.58
CA PHE A 273 75.42 3.28 59.10
C PHE A 273 76.79 3.10 58.42
N LEU A 274 76.92 3.50 57.15
CA LEU A 274 78.21 3.65 56.49
C LEU A 274 78.35 5.05 55.89
N GLU A 275 79.50 5.62 56.23
CA GLU A 275 79.92 7.01 56.14
C GLU A 275 80.13 7.47 54.70
N ARG A 276 79.58 8.64 54.37
CA ARG A 276 79.64 9.32 53.07
C ARG A 276 80.96 10.08 52.97
N ARG A 277 81.79 9.80 51.96
CA ARG A 277 82.86 10.71 51.52
C ARG A 277 82.36 11.57 50.36
N ASP A 278 82.63 12.86 50.50
CA ASP A 278 82.19 13.95 49.63
C ASP A 278 82.86 13.95 48.26
N THR A 279 82.08 14.27 47.22
CA THR A 279 82.56 15.06 46.08
C THR A 279 81.37 15.80 45.46
N GLU A 280 81.54 17.10 45.27
CA GLU A 280 80.55 18.13 44.91
C GLU A 280 79.99 18.05 43.46
N PRO A 281 78.93 18.83 43.14
CA PRO A 281 78.05 18.61 41.98
C PRO A 281 78.46 19.43 40.75
N LEU A 282 78.11 18.93 39.56
CA LEU A 282 78.04 19.74 38.34
C LEU A 282 76.58 19.96 37.91
N LEU A 283 76.13 21.19 38.19
CA LEU A 283 75.00 21.87 37.59
C LEU A 283 75.22 22.01 36.07
N VAL A 284 74.28 21.51 35.26
CA VAL A 284 73.99 22.10 33.95
C VAL A 284 72.47 22.17 33.78
N GLN A 285 71.94 23.37 33.96
CA GLN A 285 70.67 23.83 33.39
C GLN A 285 70.89 24.11 31.91
N TYR A 286 70.00 23.66 31.03
CA TYR A 286 69.57 24.45 29.87
C TYR A 286 68.09 24.22 29.59
N GLY A 287 67.41 25.33 29.31
CA GLY A 287 65.98 25.48 29.33
C GLY A 287 65.24 25.16 28.03
N THR A 288 63.93 25.35 28.21
CA THR A 288 62.78 25.35 27.33
C THR A 288 62.94 25.94 25.92
N GLN A 289 62.22 25.36 24.94
CA GLN A 289 61.41 26.16 24.03
C GLN A 289 60.22 25.37 23.44
N TYR A 290 59.02 25.91 23.63
CA TYR A 290 57.78 25.62 22.89
C TYR A 290 57.81 26.33 21.53
N SER A 291 57.13 25.79 20.51
CA SER A 291 56.31 26.62 19.61
C SER A 291 55.21 25.81 18.93
N SER A 292 53.99 26.39 19.05
CA SER A 292 52.80 26.36 18.18
C SER A 292 52.42 25.08 17.43
#